data_AF-A0A7Z9FJ64-F1
#
_entry.id   AF-A0A7Z9FJ64-F1
#
_cell.length_a   1.000
_cell.length_b   1.000
_cell.length_c   1.000
_cell.angle_alpha   90.00
_cell.angle_beta   90.00
_cell.angle_gamma   90.00
#
_symmetry.space_group_name_H-M   'P 1'
#
loop_
_entity.id
_entity.type
_entity.pdbx_description
1 polymer ?
#
loop_
_entity_poly.entity_id
_entity_poly.type
_entity_poly.pdbx_seq_one_letter_code
_entity_poly.pdbx_strand_id
1 'polypeptide(L)' 'TTRWLRFIDDVEFYFMESEALIHVRSASRLGHWDFGLNRKRVEEIRFRFEKLKKPS' A
#
# COMPACT_ATOMS: atom_id res chain seq x y z
N THR A 1 -8.73 -2.37 -10.21
CA THR A 1 -10.20 -2.27 -10.08
C THR A 1 -10.83 -3.54 -10.60
N THR A 2 -11.51 -4.33 -9.76
CA THR A 2 -12.38 -5.39 -10.27
C THR A 2 -13.61 -4.71 -10.89
N ARG A 3 -13.94 -5.07 -12.12
CA ARG A 3 -14.94 -4.40 -12.99
C ARG A 3 -16.35 -4.26 -12.39
N TRP A 4 -16.61 -4.92 -11.26
CA TRP A 4 -17.89 -4.94 -10.55
C TRP A 4 -17.87 -4.25 -9.17
N LEU A 5 -16.70 -4.08 -8.56
CA LEU A 5 -16.55 -3.45 -7.25
C LEU A 5 -15.56 -2.30 -7.40
N ARG A 6 -16.07 -1.08 -7.49
CA ARG A 6 -15.28 0.15 -7.52
C ARG A 6 -14.68 0.41 -6.13
N PHE A 7 -13.80 -0.47 -5.67
CA PHE A 7 -12.93 -0.20 -4.53
C PHE A 7 -11.99 0.93 -4.94
N ILE A 8 -12.32 2.14 -4.51
CA ILE A 8 -11.44 3.30 -4.53
C ILE A 8 -10.86 3.35 -3.12
N ASP A 9 -9.57 3.05 -3.02
CA ASP A 9 -8.85 3.03 -1.76
C ASP A 9 -7.81 4.17 -1.78
N ASP A 10 -7.67 4.85 -0.66
CA ASP A 10 -6.59 5.80 -0.45
C ASP A 10 -5.39 5.07 0.18
N VAL A 11 -4.20 5.40 -0.30
CA VAL A 11 -2.93 4.98 0.32
C VAL A 11 -2.10 6.24 0.53
N GLU A 12 -1.72 6.46 1.78
CA GLU A 12 -0.86 7.57 2.19
C GLU A 12 0.48 7.02 2.65
N PHE A 13 1.55 7.69 2.22
CA PHE A 13 2.93 7.40 2.61
C PHE A 13 3.51 8.60 3.34
N TYR A 14 4.05 8.36 4.53
CA TYR A 14 4.76 9.37 5.29
C TYR A 14 6.21 8.94 5.48
N PHE A 15 7.13 9.78 5.00
CA PHE A 15 8.57 9.54 5.05
C PHE A 15 9.14 10.29 6.25
N MET A 16 9.77 9.58 7.18
CA MET A 16 10.50 10.24 8.26
C MET A 16 11.85 10.74 7.73
N GLU A 17 12.18 12.00 8.03
CA GLU A 17 13.48 12.58 7.65
C GLU A 17 14.62 12.09 8.55
N SER A 18 14.31 11.75 9.81
CA SER A 18 15.27 11.33 10.82
C SER A 18 15.63 9.84 10.77
N GLU A 19 14.81 9.02 10.12
CA GLU A 19 14.93 7.57 10.15
C GLU A 19 14.61 6.98 8.77
N ALA A 20 15.22 5.83 8.45
CA ALA A 20 14.90 5.08 7.23
C ALA A 20 13.57 4.30 7.38
N LEU A 21 12.51 4.98 7.81
CA LEU A 21 11.19 4.44 8.08
C LEU A 21 10.13 5.17 7.25
N ILE A 22 9.31 4.37 6.55
CA ILE A 22 8.15 4.87 5.79
C ILE A 22 6.90 4.33 6.47
N HIS A 23 6.07 5.22 6.98
CA HIS A 23 4.75 4.86 7.48
C HIS A 23 3.76 4.77 6.33
N VAL A 24 2.89 3.77 6.38
CA VAL A 24 1.86 3.55 5.37
C VAL A 24 0.50 3.45 6.05
N ARG A 25 -0.47 4.22 5.54
CA ARG A 25 -1.88 4.12 5.91
C ARG A 25 -2.67 3.76 4.67
N SER A 26 -3.53 2.75 4.77
CA SER A 26 -4.49 2.44 3.71
C SER A 26 -5.90 2.47 4.25
N ALA A 27 -6.79 3.19 3.55
CA ALA A 27 -8.18 3.38 3.93
C ALA A 27 -9.10 3.09 2.75
N SER A 28 -10.12 2.25 2.97
CA SER A 28 -11.13 1.95 1.97
C SER A 28 -12.27 2.98 2.03
N ARG A 29 -12.66 3.58 0.89
CA ARG A 29 -13.76 4.57 0.84
C ARG A 29 -15.16 3.92 0.81
N LEU A 30 -15.25 2.66 0.37
CA LEU A 30 -16.50 1.91 0.24
C LEU A 30 -16.30 0.46 0.70
N GLY A 31 -17.00 0.08 1.76
CA GLY A 31 -16.92 -1.27 2.35
C GLY A 31 -15.77 -1.41 3.33
N HIS A 32 -16.08 -1.82 4.56
CA HIS A 32 -15.11 -2.08 5.63
C HIS A 32 -14.38 -3.43 5.45
N TRP A 33 -14.97 -4.34 4.67
CA TRP A 33 -14.44 -5.68 4.41
C TRP A 33 -13.77 -5.75 3.04
N ASP A 34 -12.50 -5.38 2.99
CA ASP A 34 -11.65 -5.50 1.80
C ASP A 34 -10.97 -6.88 1.70
N PHE A 35 -11.26 -7.80 2.63
CA PHE A 35 -10.62 -9.12 2.77
C PHE A 35 -9.08 -9.07 2.79
N GLY A 36 -8.50 -7.97 3.28
CA GLY A 36 -7.06 -7.76 3.32
C GLY A 36 -6.43 -7.49 1.95
N LEU A 37 -7.22 -7.14 0.93
CA LEU A 37 -6.71 -6.76 -0.38
C LEU A 37 -5.80 -5.53 -0.31
N ASN A 38 -6.11 -4.54 0.53
CA ASN A 38 -5.25 -3.37 0.69
C ASN A 38 -3.90 -3.75 1.31
N ARG A 39 -3.92 -4.61 2.34
CA ARG A 39 -2.68 -5.15 2.91
C ARG A 39 -1.84 -5.88 1.86
N LYS A 40 -2.45 -6.74 1.03
CA LYS A 40 -1.73 -7.43 -0.06
C LYS A 40 -1.07 -6.47 -1.05
N ARG A 41 -1.74 -5.36 -1.40
CA ARG A 41 -1.17 -4.34 -2.30
C ARG A 41 0.00 -3.60 -1.66
N VAL A 42 -0.13 -3.22 -0.38
CA VAL A 42 0.95 -2.54 0.35
C VAL A 42 2.19 -3.44 0.45
N GLU A 43 2.02 -4.73 0.75
CA GLU A 43 3.13 -5.69 0.79
C GLU A 43 3.79 -5.86 -0.59
N GLU A 44 3.03 -5.90 -1.67
CA GLU A 44 3.58 -5.96 -3.04
C GLU A 44 4.43 -4.72 -3.37
N ILE A 45 3.95 -3.52 -2.98
CA ILE A 45 4.71 -2.28 -3.15
C ILE A 45 6.03 -2.36 -2.36
N ARG A 46 5.98 -2.81 -1.10
CA ARG A 46 7.16 -3.01 -0.27
C ARG A 46 8.16 -3.96 -0.91
N PHE A 47 7.70 -5.10 -1.40
CA PHE A 47 8.56 -6.09 -2.05
C PHE A 47 9.27 -5.52 -3.29
N ARG A 48 8.52 -4.82 -4.16
CA ARG A 48 9.09 -4.18 -5.35
C ARG A 48 10.07 -3.06 -4.99
N PHE A 49 9.77 -2.28 -3.97
CA PHE A 49 10.65 -1.23 -3.48
C PHE A 49 11.98 -1.80 -2.99
N GLU A 50 11.95 -2.87 -2.19
CA GLU A 50 13.16 -3.56 -1.73
C GLU A 50 13.96 -4.17 -2.90
N LYS A 51 13.27 -4.71 -3.92
CA LYS A 51 13.91 -5.23 -5.13
C LYS A 51 14.62 -4.11 -5.91
N LEU A 52 14.02 -2.93 -6.03
CA LEU A 52 14.62 -1.77 -6.70
C LEU A 52 15.80 -1.18 -5.91
N LYS A 53 15.73 -1.25 -4.57
CA LYS A 53 16.79 -0.74 -3.68
C LYS A 53 18.05 -1.60 -3.71
N LYS A 54 17.93 -2.91 -3.98
CA LYS A 54 19.10 -3.77 -4.17
C LYS A 54 19.67 -3.54 -5.58
N PRO A 55 20.89 -2.97 -5.74
CA PRO A 55 21.52 -2.96 -7.04
C PRO A 55 21.76 -4.41 -7.49
N SER A 56 21.53 -4.65 -8.78
CA SER A 56 21.87 -5.91 -9.45
C SER A 56 23.37 -6.19 -9.35
#